data_AF-A0A939UJ55-F1
#
_entry.id   AF-A0A939UJ55-F1
#
_cell.length_a   1.000
_cell.length_b   1.000
_cell.length_c   1.000
_cell.angle_alpha   90.00
_cell.angle_beta   90.00
_cell.angle_gamma   90.00
#
_symmetry.space_group_name_H-M   'P 1'
#
loop_
_entity.id
_entity.type
_entity.pdbx_description
1 polymer ?
#
loop_
_entity_poly.entity_id
_entity_poly.type
_entity_poly.pdbx_seq_one_letter_code
_entity_poly.pdbx_strand_id
1 'polypeptide(L)'
;MKTFSYVPFYEIELTDGFWKDRQKLNADVSIPNVYKRFKETNRIDCLYPKWKRPLSRSDRFYDSDTAKWIEAVAYVLQKHRADYPELEKLCDEVINLFKKRQQANGYLNSYFQRRPLKPKFFFRPDHELYCAGHIMEAAVAYYRATGKDSLLKASEKYADHI
;
A
#
# COMPACT_ATOMS: atom_id res chain seq x y z
N MET A 1 26.09 13.46 26.60
CA MET A 1 25.28 13.31 25.37
C MET A 1 23.87 12.94 25.81
N LYS A 2 22.82 13.70 25.46
CA LYS A 2 21.44 13.30 25.82
C LYS A 2 21.02 12.16 24.90
N THR A 3 20.67 11.01 25.48
CA THR A 3 20.09 9.87 24.77
C THR A 3 18.57 10.02 24.77
N PHE A 4 17.96 9.98 23.59
CA PHE A 4 16.50 9.92 23.44
C PHE A 4 16.09 8.48 23.13
N SER A 5 15.01 8.02 23.75
CA SER A 5 14.37 6.73 23.43
C SER A 5 13.12 6.97 22.59
N TYR A 6 13.02 6.25 21.47
CA TYR A 6 11.80 6.23 20.65
C TYR A 6 10.73 5.40 21.37
N VAL A 7 9.53 5.96 21.53
CA VAL A 7 8.34 5.22 21.96
C VAL A 7 7.49 4.97 20.71
N PRO A 8 7.30 3.71 20.29
CA PRO A 8 6.49 3.41 19.14
C PRO A 8 5.02 3.73 19.37
N PHE A 9 4.33 4.15 18.31
CA PHE A 9 2.93 4.56 18.40
C PHE A 9 2.00 3.44 18.90
N TYR A 10 2.34 2.17 18.67
CA TYR A 10 1.56 1.01 19.11
C TYR A 10 1.69 0.71 20.61
N GLU A 11 2.64 1.35 21.31
CA GLU A 11 2.73 1.33 22.78
C GLU A 11 1.95 2.47 23.45
N ILE A 12 1.40 3.41 22.67
CA ILE A 12 0.71 4.60 23.18
C ILE A 12 -0.78 4.46 22.88
N GLU A 13 -1.64 4.50 23.89
CA GLU A 13 -3.10 4.50 23.71
C GLU A 13 -3.69 5.90 23.95
N LEU A 14 -4.51 6.36 23.00
CA LEU A 14 -5.22 7.63 23.10
C LEU A 14 -6.61 7.36 23.67
N THR A 15 -6.81 7.70 24.94
CA THR A 15 -8.03 7.35 25.67
C THR A 15 -9.18 8.32 25.43
N ASP A 16 -8.91 9.58 25.08
CA ASP A 16 -9.91 10.61 24.79
C ASP A 16 -9.34 11.78 23.95
N GLY A 17 -10.19 12.79 23.72
CA GLY A 17 -9.81 14.08 23.15
C GLY A 17 -9.55 14.09 21.65
N PHE A 18 -9.03 15.23 21.20
CA PHE A 18 -8.91 15.58 19.78
C PHE A 18 -8.23 14.51 18.93
N TRP A 19 -7.11 13.94 19.39
CA TRP A 19 -6.35 12.99 18.59
C TRP A 19 -6.99 11.61 18.50
N LYS A 20 -7.70 11.17 19.56
CA LYS A 20 -8.53 9.96 19.50
C LYS A 20 -9.64 10.13 18.47
N ASP A 21 -10.32 11.29 18.48
CA ASP A 21 -11.40 11.59 17.53
C ASP A 21 -10.88 11.59 16.09
N ARG A 22 -9.67 12.12 15.85
CA ARG A 22 -9.02 12.08 14.53
C ARG A 22 -8.63 10.66 14.11
N GLN A 23 -8.10 9.83 15.01
CA GLN A 23 -7.79 8.43 14.70
C GLN A 23 -9.06 7.65 14.33
N LYS A 24 -10.13 7.82 15.12
CA LYS A 24 -11.43 7.20 14.86
C LYS A 24 -12.04 7.67 13.54
N LEU A 25 -12.04 8.98 13.27
CA LEU A 25 -12.53 9.54 12.00
C LEU A 25 -11.74 8.98 10.80
N ASN A 26 -10.41 8.87 10.92
CA ASN A 26 -9.59 8.34 9.85
C ASN A 26 -9.93 6.88 9.55
N ALA A 27 -10.05 6.04 10.59
CA ALA A 27 -10.39 4.63 10.47
C ALA A 27 -11.82 4.40 9.94
N ASP A 28 -12.80 5.12 10.49
CA ASP A 28 -14.22 4.89 10.21
C ASP A 28 -14.71 5.57 8.92
N VAL A 29 -14.08 6.70 8.53
CA VAL A 29 -14.57 7.54 7.43
C VAL A 29 -13.52 7.72 6.35
N SER A 30 -12.32 8.21 6.68
CA SER A 30 -11.35 8.61 5.64
C SER A 30 -10.83 7.41 4.84
N ILE A 31 -10.35 6.35 5.51
CA ILE A 31 -9.80 5.16 4.86
C ILE A 31 -10.83 4.45 3.96
N PRO A 32 -12.08 4.20 4.40
CA PRO A 32 -13.11 3.63 3.53
C PRO A 32 -13.46 4.51 2.32
N ASN A 33 -13.52 5.84 2.50
CA ASN A 33 -13.81 6.76 1.40
C ASN A 33 -12.67 6.86 0.38
N VAL A 34 -11.41 6.80 0.83
CA VAL A 34 -10.24 6.72 -0.06
C VAL A 34 -10.31 5.45 -0.91
N TYR A 35 -10.61 4.29 -0.29
CA TYR A 35 -10.82 3.04 -1.03
C TYR A 35 -11.91 3.17 -2.09
N LYS A 36 -13.08 3.71 -1.71
CA LYS A 36 -14.20 3.94 -2.65
C LYS A 36 -13.76 4.80 -3.83
N ARG A 37 -13.06 5.90 -3.56
CA ARG A 37 -12.53 6.78 -4.62
C ARG A 37 -11.52 6.05 -5.50
N PHE A 38 -10.69 5.19 -4.94
CA PHE A 38 -9.72 4.41 -5.71
C PHE A 38 -10.37 3.36 -6.62
N LYS A 39 -11.50 2.78 -6.20
CA LYS A 39 -12.34 1.96 -7.07
C LYS A 39 -12.96 2.78 -8.19
N GLU A 40 -13.62 3.91 -7.87
CA GLU A 40 -14.25 4.80 -8.86
C GLU A 40 -13.25 5.32 -9.92
N THR A 41 -12.00 5.51 -9.52
CA THR A 41 -10.95 6.07 -10.39
C THR A 41 -9.98 5.03 -10.95
N ASN A 42 -10.27 3.74 -10.73
CA ASN A 42 -9.50 2.60 -11.22
C ASN A 42 -8.04 2.50 -10.71
N ARG A 43 -7.73 3.09 -9.56
CA ARG A 43 -6.40 3.00 -8.93
C ARG A 43 -6.09 1.61 -8.40
N ILE A 44 -7.12 0.89 -7.95
CA ILE A 44 -7.02 -0.54 -7.60
C ILE A 44 -7.15 -1.39 -8.86
N ASP A 45 -8.03 -1.00 -9.78
CA ASP A 45 -8.35 -1.85 -10.93
C ASP A 45 -7.17 -2.02 -11.90
N CYS A 46 -6.22 -1.07 -11.90
CA CYS A 46 -5.00 -1.18 -12.71
C CYS A 46 -4.13 -2.40 -12.36
N LEU A 47 -4.28 -2.96 -11.15
CA LEU A 47 -3.57 -4.16 -10.71
C LEU A 47 -4.12 -5.45 -11.35
N TYR A 48 -5.40 -5.50 -11.76
CA TYR A 48 -5.93 -6.69 -12.42
C TYR A 48 -5.23 -6.92 -13.78
N PRO A 49 -4.67 -8.11 -14.04
CA PRO A 49 -3.98 -8.39 -15.30
C PRO A 49 -4.86 -8.21 -16.55
N LYS A 50 -6.18 -8.45 -16.41
CA LYS A 50 -7.16 -8.34 -17.52
C LYS A 50 -7.74 -6.93 -17.68
N TRP A 51 -7.43 -5.98 -16.80
CA TRP A 51 -8.00 -4.64 -16.89
C TRP A 51 -7.37 -3.84 -18.03
N LYS A 52 -8.22 -3.34 -18.94
CA LYS A 52 -7.81 -2.67 -20.16
C LYS A 52 -8.58 -1.35 -20.31
N ARG A 53 -7.85 -0.24 -20.17
CA ARG A 53 -8.26 1.09 -20.65
C ARG A 53 -7.05 1.86 -21.20
N PRO A 54 -7.23 2.88 -22.04
CA PRO A 54 -6.15 3.79 -22.40
C PRO A 54 -5.43 4.32 -21.17
N LEU A 55 -4.09 4.24 -21.19
CA LEU A 55 -3.25 4.69 -20.09
C LEU A 55 -3.05 6.20 -20.15
N SER A 56 -3.21 6.87 -19.02
CA SER A 56 -2.92 8.30 -18.85
C SER A 56 -1.50 8.49 -18.30
N ARG A 57 -1.03 9.74 -18.21
CA ARG A 57 0.24 10.04 -17.53
C ARG A 57 0.15 9.85 -16.01
N SER A 58 -1.02 10.06 -15.39
CA SER A 58 -1.14 9.92 -13.93
C SER A 58 -1.10 8.46 -13.46
N ASP A 59 -1.47 7.52 -14.33
CA ASP A 59 -1.54 6.09 -13.99
C ASP A 59 -0.17 5.51 -13.54
N ARG A 60 0.96 6.14 -13.90
CA ARG A 60 2.32 5.69 -13.55
C ARG A 60 2.65 5.68 -12.05
N PHE A 61 1.84 6.33 -11.22
CA PHE A 61 2.01 6.37 -9.77
C PHE A 61 0.82 5.82 -8.99
N TYR A 62 -0.18 5.20 -9.66
CA TYR A 62 -1.37 4.66 -8.98
C TYR A 62 -1.07 3.51 -8.01
N ASP A 63 0.00 2.75 -8.27
CA ASP A 63 0.43 1.69 -7.36
C ASP A 63 0.82 2.27 -5.98
N SER A 64 1.42 3.47 -5.95
CA SER A 64 1.75 4.16 -4.70
C SER A 64 0.52 4.61 -3.91
N ASP A 65 -0.53 5.05 -4.60
CA ASP A 65 -1.80 5.43 -3.96
C ASP A 65 -2.36 4.21 -3.22
N THR A 66 -2.44 3.08 -3.93
CA THR A 66 -2.94 1.82 -3.37
C THR A 66 -2.06 1.31 -2.23
N ALA A 67 -0.74 1.40 -2.36
CA ALA A 67 0.20 1.00 -1.31
C ALA A 67 0.07 1.86 -0.05
N LYS A 68 -0.01 3.19 -0.17
CA LYS A 68 -0.24 4.10 0.98
C LYS A 68 -1.56 3.82 1.68
N TRP A 69 -2.58 3.42 0.94
CA TRP A 69 -3.84 3.00 1.54
C TRP A 69 -3.68 1.70 2.35
N ILE A 70 -2.94 0.71 1.85
CA ILE A 70 -2.59 -0.50 2.62
C ILE A 70 -1.81 -0.12 3.89
N GLU A 71 -0.85 0.78 3.79
CA GLU A 71 -0.07 1.25 4.93
C GLU A 71 -0.96 1.92 5.99
N ALA A 72 -1.88 2.80 5.57
CA ALA A 72 -2.83 3.45 6.47
C ALA A 72 -3.74 2.43 7.17
N VAL A 73 -4.23 1.42 6.44
CA VAL A 73 -4.98 0.30 7.02
C VAL A 73 -4.13 -0.46 8.03
N ALA A 74 -2.87 -0.77 7.70
CA ALA A 74 -1.98 -1.50 8.59
C ALA A 74 -1.81 -0.79 9.95
N TYR A 75 -1.65 0.54 9.96
CA TYR A 75 -1.53 1.28 11.22
C TYR A 75 -2.81 1.24 12.07
N VAL A 76 -4.00 1.24 11.44
CA VAL A 76 -5.26 1.02 12.17
C VAL A 76 -5.31 -0.39 12.76
N LEU A 77 -4.97 -1.41 11.96
CA LEU A 77 -4.99 -2.81 12.40
C LEU A 77 -3.96 -3.06 13.51
N GLN A 78 -2.82 -2.39 13.52
CA GLN A 78 -1.81 -2.60 14.56
C GLN A 78 -2.32 -2.23 15.97
N LYS A 79 -3.30 -1.33 16.08
CA LYS A 79 -3.92 -0.93 17.36
C LYS A 79 -5.27 -1.58 17.62
N HIS A 80 -6.10 -1.67 16.59
CA HIS A 80 -7.53 -1.96 16.73
C HIS A 80 -7.97 -3.11 15.80
N ARG A 81 -7.10 -4.09 15.52
CA ARG A 81 -7.38 -5.18 14.56
C ARG A 81 -8.75 -5.83 14.72
N ALA A 82 -9.11 -6.15 15.96
CA ALA A 82 -10.35 -6.83 16.29
C ALA A 82 -11.61 -6.01 15.94
N ASP A 83 -11.48 -4.68 15.91
CA ASP A 83 -12.58 -3.76 15.62
C ASP A 83 -12.81 -3.57 14.10
N TYR A 84 -11.82 -3.95 13.27
CA TYR A 84 -11.82 -3.69 11.83
C TYR A 84 -11.59 -4.94 10.95
N PRO A 85 -12.30 -6.07 11.17
CA PRO A 85 -12.09 -7.31 10.41
C PRO A 85 -12.39 -7.17 8.91
N GLU A 86 -13.40 -6.37 8.54
CA GLU A 86 -13.74 -6.13 7.14
C GLU A 86 -12.67 -5.30 6.43
N LEU A 87 -11.99 -4.40 7.15
CA LEU A 87 -10.90 -3.60 6.60
C LEU A 87 -9.67 -4.48 6.34
N GLU A 88 -9.37 -5.41 7.25
CA GLU A 88 -8.31 -6.39 7.08
C GLU A 88 -8.57 -7.27 5.85
N LYS A 89 -9.77 -7.82 5.73
CA LYS A 89 -10.19 -8.65 4.59
C LYS A 89 -10.08 -7.89 3.26
N LEU A 90 -10.54 -6.65 3.23
CA LEU A 90 -10.43 -5.80 2.04
C LEU A 90 -8.97 -5.54 1.67
N CYS A 91 -8.11 -5.32 2.66
CA CYS A 91 -6.69 -5.14 2.46
C CYS A 91 -6.02 -6.41 1.90
N ASP A 92 -6.36 -7.59 2.43
CA ASP A 92 -5.90 -8.88 1.91
C ASP A 92 -6.26 -9.07 0.42
N GLU A 93 -7.48 -8.68 0.04
CA GLU A 93 -7.93 -8.75 -1.36
C GLU A 93 -7.07 -7.87 -2.27
N VAL A 94 -6.79 -6.62 -1.86
CA VAL A 94 -5.94 -5.70 -2.62
C VAL A 94 -4.49 -6.19 -2.69
N ILE A 95 -3.93 -6.70 -1.59
CA ILE A 95 -2.60 -7.31 -1.55
C ILE A 95 -2.49 -8.48 -2.53
N ASN A 96 -3.54 -9.31 -2.60
CA ASN A 96 -3.60 -10.41 -3.56
C ASN A 96 -3.59 -9.92 -5.02
N LEU A 97 -4.06 -8.70 -5.32
CA LEU A 97 -3.93 -8.12 -6.65
C LEU A 97 -2.48 -7.76 -6.99
N PHE A 98 -1.74 -7.16 -6.06
CA PHE A 98 -0.30 -6.91 -6.24
C PHE A 98 0.46 -8.21 -6.53
N LYS A 99 0.20 -9.27 -5.76
CA LYS A 99 0.81 -10.58 -5.97
C LYS A 99 0.49 -11.18 -7.33
N LYS A 100 -0.78 -11.13 -7.74
CA LYS A 100 -1.21 -11.61 -9.07
C LYS A 100 -0.60 -10.79 -10.20
N ARG A 101 -0.25 -9.54 -9.93
CA ARG A 101 0.37 -8.64 -10.91
C ARG A 101 1.87 -8.82 -11.02
N GLN A 102 2.55 -9.24 -9.95
CA GLN A 102 4.01 -9.41 -9.94
C GLN A 102 4.48 -10.38 -11.05
N GLN A 103 5.53 -9.97 -11.76
CA GLN A 103 6.17 -10.82 -12.78
C GLN A 103 7.08 -11.87 -12.14
N ALA A 104 7.39 -12.94 -12.88
CA ALA A 104 8.23 -14.04 -12.38
C ALA A 104 9.63 -13.59 -11.93
N ASN A 105 10.18 -12.53 -12.54
CA ASN A 105 11.47 -11.95 -12.19
C ASN A 105 11.41 -10.93 -11.02
N GLY A 106 10.27 -10.83 -10.32
CA GLY A 106 10.08 -9.92 -9.19
C GLY A 106 9.53 -8.54 -9.54
N TYR A 107 9.59 -8.11 -10.80
CA TYR A 107 9.14 -6.79 -11.21
C TYR A 107 7.64 -6.55 -10.93
N LEU A 108 7.33 -5.40 -10.33
CA LEU A 108 5.97 -5.03 -9.95
C LEU A 108 5.71 -3.54 -10.22
N ASN A 109 5.04 -3.25 -11.34
CA ASN A 109 4.52 -1.93 -11.63
C ASN A 109 3.38 -2.02 -12.66
N SER A 110 2.15 -1.74 -12.24
CA SER A 110 0.96 -1.95 -13.06
C SER A 110 1.01 -1.16 -14.37
N TYR A 111 1.58 0.04 -14.36
CA TYR A 111 1.69 0.91 -15.52
C TYR A 111 2.72 0.39 -16.54
N PHE A 112 3.96 0.19 -16.11
CA PHE A 112 5.07 -0.17 -16.99
C PHE A 112 5.07 -1.63 -17.42
N GLN A 113 4.32 -2.50 -16.74
CA GLN A 113 3.99 -3.84 -17.25
C GLN A 113 3.04 -3.79 -18.45
N ARG A 114 2.25 -2.72 -18.59
CA ARG A 114 1.34 -2.51 -19.73
C ARG A 114 1.93 -1.60 -20.80
N ARG A 115 2.94 -0.81 -20.44
CA ARG A 115 3.66 0.11 -21.34
C ARG A 115 5.17 -0.18 -21.32
N PRO A 116 5.63 -1.31 -21.88
CA PRO A 116 7.04 -1.72 -21.84
C PRO A 116 7.90 -0.98 -22.90
N LEU A 117 7.64 0.32 -23.13
CA LEU A 117 8.30 1.08 -24.20
C LEU A 117 9.76 1.46 -23.88
N LYS A 118 10.19 1.31 -22.63
CA LYS A 118 11.53 1.67 -22.16
C LYS A 118 12.08 0.57 -21.24
N PRO A 119 13.41 0.45 -21.09
CA PRO A 119 14.02 -0.35 -20.04
C PRO A 119 13.45 0.02 -18.66
N LYS A 120 13.46 -0.93 -17.73
CA LYS A 120 13.03 -0.69 -16.35
C LYS A 120 13.98 0.29 -15.68
N PHE A 121 13.42 1.17 -14.85
CA PHE A 121 14.14 2.18 -14.09
C PHE A 121 14.92 3.19 -14.94
N PHE A 122 14.60 3.31 -16.24
CA PHE A 122 15.35 4.12 -17.18
C PHE A 122 15.28 5.63 -16.90
N PHE A 123 14.14 6.12 -16.39
CA PHE A 123 13.92 7.55 -16.19
C PHE A 123 13.38 7.83 -14.80
N ARG A 124 14.17 8.49 -13.95
CA ARG A 124 13.78 8.77 -12.54
C ARG A 124 12.39 9.40 -12.40
N PRO A 125 11.99 10.40 -13.22
CA PRO A 125 10.66 10.97 -13.10
C PRO A 125 9.54 9.99 -13.40
N ASP A 126 9.78 8.78 -13.92
CA ASP A 126 8.77 7.74 -14.21
C ASP A 126 8.18 7.04 -12.97
N HIS A 127 8.71 7.31 -11.77
CA HIS A 127 8.15 6.86 -10.49
C HIS A 127 8.14 5.33 -10.27
N GLU A 128 8.94 4.56 -11.02
CA GLU A 128 9.07 3.11 -10.77
C GLU A 128 9.62 2.82 -9.36
N LEU A 129 10.76 3.44 -9.00
CA LEU A 129 11.35 3.30 -7.65
C LEU A 129 10.52 3.99 -6.57
N TYR A 130 9.80 5.06 -6.90
CA TYR A 130 8.87 5.71 -5.97
C TYR A 130 7.69 4.80 -5.60
N CYS A 131 7.11 4.10 -6.58
CA CYS A 131 6.08 3.10 -6.31
C CYS A 131 6.66 1.92 -5.54
N ALA A 132 7.87 1.47 -5.87
CA ALA A 132 8.55 0.40 -5.15
C ALA A 132 8.71 0.73 -3.67
N GLY A 133 9.19 1.94 -3.34
CA GLY A 133 9.33 2.39 -1.95
C GLY A 133 8.02 2.33 -1.17
N HIS A 134 6.93 2.87 -1.73
CA HIS A 134 5.63 2.84 -1.03
C HIS A 134 5.06 1.43 -0.89
N ILE A 135 5.30 0.52 -1.85
CA ILE A 135 4.93 -0.89 -1.72
C ILE A 135 5.70 -1.53 -0.54
N MET A 136 6.99 -1.22 -0.40
CA MET A 136 7.83 -1.73 0.70
C MET A 136 7.40 -1.19 2.06
N GLU A 137 7.07 0.11 2.17
CA GLU A 137 6.52 0.71 3.41
C GLU A 137 5.23 0.01 3.83
N ALA A 138 4.29 -0.15 2.88
CA ALA A 138 3.04 -0.85 3.09
C ALA A 138 3.25 -2.32 3.52
N ALA A 139 4.22 -3.01 2.92
CA ALA A 139 4.52 -4.39 3.23
C ALA A 139 5.05 -4.58 4.65
N VAL A 140 5.99 -3.74 5.08
CA VAL A 140 6.53 -3.76 6.43
C VAL A 140 5.45 -3.42 7.46
N ALA A 141 4.66 -2.36 7.20
CA ALA A 141 3.57 -1.97 8.09
C ALA A 141 2.52 -3.09 8.24
N TYR A 142 2.08 -3.68 7.12
CA TYR A 142 1.06 -4.72 7.13
C TYR A 142 1.54 -6.02 7.80
N TYR A 143 2.81 -6.39 7.58
CA TYR A 143 3.42 -7.52 8.27
C TYR A 143 3.46 -7.29 9.79
N ARG A 144 3.89 -6.10 10.24
CA ARG A 144 3.92 -5.75 11.68
C ARG A 144 2.52 -5.74 12.31
N ALA A 145 1.50 -5.32 11.57
CA ALA A 145 0.13 -5.26 12.06
C ALA A 145 -0.56 -6.62 12.14
N THR A 146 -0.26 -7.53 11.20
CA THR A 146 -1.07 -8.74 11.00
C THR A 146 -0.32 -10.06 11.15
N GLY A 147 1.02 -10.04 11.04
CA GLY A 147 1.88 -11.21 10.88
C GLY A 147 1.85 -11.83 9.48
N LYS A 148 1.02 -11.31 8.55
CA LYS A 148 0.91 -11.85 7.19
C LYS A 148 2.03 -11.34 6.30
N ASP A 149 2.78 -12.25 5.71
CA ASP A 149 3.99 -11.94 4.91
C ASP A 149 3.75 -11.86 3.40
N SER A 150 2.50 -11.91 2.98
CA SER A 150 2.09 -12.01 1.56
C SER A 150 2.63 -10.85 0.71
N LEU A 151 2.46 -9.61 1.18
CA LEU A 151 3.01 -8.41 0.52
C LEU A 151 4.51 -8.23 0.80
N LEU A 152 4.99 -8.68 1.96
CA LEU A 152 6.41 -8.64 2.33
C LEU A 152 7.26 -9.46 1.34
N LYS A 153 6.89 -10.73 1.12
CA LYS A 153 7.55 -11.60 0.14
C LYS A 153 7.50 -11.06 -1.29
N ALA A 154 6.41 -10.39 -1.67
CA ALA A 154 6.32 -9.72 -2.96
C ALA A 154 7.29 -8.53 -3.02
N SER A 155 7.42 -7.77 -1.94
CA SER A 155 8.32 -6.61 -1.86
C SER A 155 9.78 -7.02 -1.84
N GLU A 156 10.15 -8.09 -1.16
CA GLU A 156 11.50 -8.68 -1.18
C GLU A 156 11.91 -9.06 -2.61
N LYS A 157 11.06 -9.80 -3.33
CA LYS A 157 11.32 -10.13 -4.75
C LYS A 157 11.44 -8.90 -5.64
N TYR A 158 10.70 -7.84 -5.33
CA TYR A 158 10.81 -6.60 -6.10
C TYR A 158 12.09 -5.84 -5.75
N ALA A 159 12.53 -5.87 -4.49
CA ALA A 159 13.83 -5.34 -4.06
C ALA A 159 14.99 -6.09 -4.73
N ASP A 160 14.94 -7.42 -4.78
CA ASP A 160 15.96 -8.25 -5.45
C ASP A 160 16.03 -8.01 -6.97
N HIS A 161 14.93 -7.54 -7.56
CA HIS A 161 14.87 -7.19 -8.98
C HIS A 161 15.51 -5.83 -9.30
N ILE A 162 15.53 -4.91 -8.33
CA ILE A 162 16.05 -3.55 -8.48
C ILE A 162 17.58 -3.56 -8.44
#